data_AF-A0A6M0J4U6-F1
#
_entry.id   AF-A0A6M0J4U6-F1
#
_cell.length_a   1.000
_cell.length_b   1.000
_cell.length_c   1.000
_cell.angle_alpha   90.00
_cell.angle_beta   90.00
_cell.angle_gamma   90.00
#
_symmetry.space_group_name_H-M   'P 1'
#
loop_
_entity.id
_entity.type
_entity.pdbx_description
1 polymer ?
#
loop_
_entity_poly.entity_id
_entity_poly.type
_entity_poly.pdbx_seq_one_letter_code
_entity_poly.pdbx_strand_id
1 'polypeptide(L)'
;MGKRKRKNHNTSFPWMVKEENLFIAPTGNEIVTDAGWEKISFEEARKLFSPETFQEWYELFLENTDISEILSESNIDIDLDDESAIDNFLQRSDWTPKQVNLVVAKAIYKNHTWVRGLLISTPDVEEPYFHNYEMEAIRLGIQLRKYIFEDIPVINDCKDAVRHLHGRYALIGWQPRNCVTAAHNLKISQATKVYNELLWDEDWVDEEDEIY
;
A
#
# COMPACT_ATOMS: atom_id res chain seq x y z
N MET A 1 13.71 -32.27 -33.98
CA MET A 1 13.45 -32.46 -32.55
C MET A 1 13.51 -31.10 -31.86
N GLY A 2 12.36 -30.45 -31.65
CA GLY A 2 12.31 -29.15 -30.98
C GLY A 2 12.66 -29.29 -29.51
N LYS A 3 13.61 -28.49 -29.02
CA LYS A 3 13.92 -28.39 -27.58
C LYS A 3 12.65 -27.94 -26.86
N ARG A 4 12.07 -28.84 -26.05
CA ARG A 4 10.98 -28.49 -25.12
C ARG A 4 11.50 -27.36 -24.21
N LYS A 5 10.89 -26.17 -24.29
CA LYS A 5 11.06 -25.12 -23.28
C LYS A 5 10.75 -25.77 -21.93
N ARG A 6 11.71 -25.73 -20.98
CA ARG A 6 11.44 -26.17 -19.61
C ARG A 6 10.29 -25.32 -19.09
N LYS A 7 9.20 -25.96 -18.68
CA LYS A 7 8.15 -25.29 -17.90
C LYS A 7 8.84 -24.74 -16.66
N ASN A 8 8.84 -23.42 -16.48
CA ASN A 8 9.22 -22.84 -15.20
C ASN A 8 8.24 -23.40 -14.18
N HIS A 9 8.70 -24.31 -13.33
CA HIS A 9 7.96 -24.65 -12.13
C HIS A 9 8.01 -23.39 -11.26
N ASN A 10 6.86 -22.75 -11.07
CA ASN A 10 6.69 -21.82 -9.96
C ASN A 10 7.16 -22.56 -8.72
N THR A 11 8.20 -22.03 -8.08
CA THR A 11 8.69 -22.60 -6.83
C THR A 11 7.57 -22.43 -5.83
N SER A 12 6.99 -23.55 -5.36
CA SER A 12 5.81 -23.54 -4.48
C SER A 12 6.05 -22.80 -3.16
N PHE A 13 7.32 -22.52 -2.83
CA PHE A 13 7.70 -21.83 -1.61
C PHE A 13 8.69 -20.69 -1.88
N PRO A 14 8.36 -19.44 -1.50
CA PRO A 14 9.20 -18.26 -1.73
C PRO A 14 10.62 -18.39 -1.19
N TRP A 15 10.82 -19.03 -0.03
CA TRP A 15 12.14 -19.20 0.61
C TRP A 15 13.13 -20.07 -0.19
N MET A 16 12.67 -20.77 -1.22
CA MET A 16 13.55 -21.53 -2.12
C MET A 16 14.18 -20.66 -3.23
N VAL A 17 13.69 -19.43 -3.43
CA VAL A 17 14.27 -18.49 -4.39
C VAL A 17 15.52 -17.86 -3.78
N LYS A 18 16.67 -18.22 -4.34
CA LYS A 18 17.96 -17.66 -3.94
C LYS A 18 18.02 -16.16 -4.20
N GLU A 19 18.65 -15.42 -3.30
CA GLU A 19 18.82 -13.96 -3.42
C GLU A 19 19.48 -13.51 -4.71
N GLU A 20 20.47 -14.27 -5.19
CA GLU A 20 21.17 -14.00 -6.45
C GLU A 20 20.23 -13.94 -7.67
N ASN A 21 19.07 -14.61 -7.60
CA ASN A 21 18.07 -14.61 -8.66
C ASN A 21 17.04 -13.49 -8.53
N LEU A 22 16.97 -12.81 -7.37
CA LEU A 22 16.04 -11.70 -7.17
C LEU A 22 16.54 -10.43 -7.83
N PHE A 23 17.86 -10.26 -7.96
CA PHE A 23 18.45 -9.05 -8.49
C PHE A 23 18.23 -8.90 -10.00
N ILE A 24 17.77 -7.73 -10.43
CA ILE A 24 17.75 -7.32 -11.84
C ILE A 24 18.70 -6.14 -11.99
N ALA A 25 19.64 -6.21 -12.93
CA ALA A 25 20.55 -5.11 -13.21
C ALA A 25 19.78 -3.85 -13.67
N PRO A 26 20.21 -2.64 -13.27
CA PRO A 26 19.60 -1.40 -13.75
C PRO A 26 19.59 -1.33 -15.27
N THR A 27 18.42 -1.09 -15.84
CA THR A 27 18.20 -0.96 -17.28
C THR A 27 18.04 0.50 -17.70
N GLY A 28 17.71 1.40 -16.77
CA GLY A 28 17.35 2.79 -17.06
C GLY A 28 15.96 2.94 -17.69
N ASN A 29 15.24 1.83 -17.88
CA ASN A 29 13.87 1.77 -18.38
C ASN A 29 13.10 0.74 -17.54
N GLU A 30 12.93 1.05 -16.26
CA GLU A 30 12.18 0.23 -15.30
C GLU A 30 11.07 1.04 -14.63
N ILE A 31 10.05 0.33 -14.14
CA ILE A 31 9.09 0.86 -13.19
C ILE A 31 9.69 0.70 -11.79
N VAL A 32 9.80 1.79 -11.05
CA VAL A 32 10.28 1.77 -9.66
C VAL A 32 9.10 1.83 -8.70
N THR A 33 9.12 0.97 -7.68
CA THR A 33 8.04 0.87 -6.69
C THR A 33 8.57 0.95 -5.26
N ASP A 34 7.76 1.50 -4.36
CA ASP A 34 8.05 1.61 -2.92
C ASP A 34 6.75 1.65 -2.14
N ALA A 35 6.76 1.13 -0.91
CA ALA A 35 5.73 1.42 0.08
C ALA A 35 6.24 2.43 1.10
N GLY A 36 5.35 3.28 1.61
CA GLY A 36 5.76 4.32 2.54
C GLY A 36 4.62 4.90 3.34
N TRP A 37 4.98 5.77 4.28
CA TRP A 37 4.04 6.52 5.10
C TRP A 37 3.79 7.91 4.54
N GLU A 38 2.53 8.34 4.56
CA GLU A 38 2.11 9.72 4.36
C GLU A 38 1.24 10.17 5.52
N LYS A 39 1.35 11.44 5.89
CA LYS A 39 0.46 12.07 6.86
C LYS A 39 -0.51 12.96 6.10
N ILE A 40 -1.79 12.62 6.14
CA ILE A 40 -2.84 13.28 5.36
C ILE A 40 -3.97 13.76 6.26
N SER A 41 -4.83 14.64 5.76
CA SER A 41 -6.03 15.03 6.48
C SER A 41 -7.06 13.89 6.54
N PHE A 42 -7.90 13.87 7.57
CA PHE A 42 -8.99 12.89 7.70
C PHE A 42 -9.93 12.91 6.49
N GLU A 43 -10.25 14.11 6.00
CA GLU A 43 -11.10 14.30 4.81
C GLU A 43 -10.48 13.77 3.52
N GLU A 44 -9.14 13.78 3.39
CA GLU A 44 -8.47 13.13 2.26
C GLU A 44 -8.47 11.62 2.42
N ALA A 45 -8.26 11.12 3.64
CA ALA A 45 -8.25 9.69 3.92
C ALA A 45 -9.61 9.06 3.60
N ARG A 46 -10.71 9.74 3.96
CA ARG A 46 -12.07 9.31 3.67
C ARG A 46 -12.37 9.10 2.17
N LYS A 47 -11.62 9.76 1.27
CA LYS A 47 -11.78 9.61 -0.19
C LYS A 47 -11.08 8.36 -0.74
N LEU A 48 -10.19 7.75 0.05
CA LEU A 48 -9.36 6.61 -0.37
C LEU A 48 -9.96 5.25 -0.03
N PHE A 49 -10.96 5.21 0.84
CA PHE A 49 -11.61 3.99 1.30
C PHE A 49 -13.11 4.06 1.03
N SER A 50 -13.74 2.89 0.96
CA SER A 50 -15.19 2.78 0.96
C SER A 50 -15.77 3.39 2.26
N PRO A 51 -17.01 3.89 2.24
CA PRO A 51 -17.67 4.37 3.45
C PRO A 51 -17.68 3.33 4.58
N GLU A 52 -17.87 2.05 4.25
CA GLU A 52 -17.93 0.94 5.18
C GLU A 52 -16.55 0.68 5.82
N THR A 53 -15.51 0.47 5.02
CA THR A 53 -14.14 0.26 5.50
C THR A 53 -13.66 1.42 6.38
N PHE A 54 -13.98 2.66 5.97
CA PHE A 54 -13.58 3.84 6.73
C PHE A 54 -14.32 3.96 8.06
N GLN A 55 -15.61 3.61 8.10
CA GLN A 55 -16.42 3.64 9.32
C GLN A 55 -15.92 2.60 10.33
N GLU A 56 -15.65 1.37 9.89
CA GLU A 56 -15.09 0.31 10.74
C GLU A 56 -13.74 0.72 11.35
N TRP A 57 -12.86 1.30 10.53
CA TRP A 57 -11.60 1.84 11.03
C TRP A 57 -11.82 2.95 12.07
N TYR A 58 -12.76 3.85 11.82
CA TYR A 58 -13.01 5.00 12.70
C TYR A 58 -13.56 4.56 14.07
N GLU A 59 -14.44 3.56 14.11
CA GLU A 59 -14.95 2.96 15.34
C GLU A 59 -13.81 2.34 16.16
N LEU A 60 -12.96 1.52 15.53
CA LEU A 60 -11.78 0.95 16.18
C LEU A 60 -10.80 2.02 16.65
N PHE A 61 -10.64 3.10 15.89
CA PHE A 61 -9.78 4.22 16.29
C PHE A 61 -10.29 4.86 17.59
N LEU A 62 -11.60 5.11 17.69
CA LEU A 62 -12.20 5.69 18.89
C LEU A 62 -12.08 4.76 20.11
N GLU A 63 -12.27 3.45 19.94
CA GLU A 63 -12.13 2.47 21.03
C GLU A 63 -10.71 2.44 21.63
N ASN A 64 -9.69 2.77 20.83
CA ASN A 64 -8.29 2.74 21.25
C ASN A 64 -7.71 4.12 21.57
N THR A 65 -8.49 5.19 21.39
CA THR A 65 -8.05 6.56 21.66
C THR A 65 -8.37 6.95 23.10
N ASP A 66 -7.47 7.70 23.74
CA ASP A 66 -7.76 8.29 25.05
C ASP A 66 -8.85 9.36 24.92
N ILE A 67 -10.04 9.03 25.40
CA ILE A 67 -11.24 9.89 25.32
C ILE A 67 -11.03 11.20 26.08
N SER A 68 -10.17 11.23 27.11
CA SER A 68 -9.89 12.45 27.86
C SER A 68 -9.25 13.54 26.98
N GLU A 69 -8.41 13.15 26.02
CA GLU A 69 -7.82 14.07 25.06
C GLU A 69 -8.90 14.65 24.12
N ILE A 70 -9.81 13.81 23.64
CA ILE A 70 -10.92 14.21 22.76
C ILE A 70 -11.83 15.23 23.46
N LEU A 71 -12.22 14.96 24.71
CA LEU A 71 -13.08 15.83 25.51
C LEU A 71 -12.38 17.18 25.79
N SER A 72 -11.10 17.14 26.14
CA SER A 72 -10.30 18.35 26.36
C SER A 72 -10.18 19.19 25.08
N GLU A 73 -9.90 18.58 23.92
CA GLU A 73 -9.84 19.29 22.64
C GLU A 73 -11.19 19.89 22.24
N SER A 74 -12.27 19.21 22.58
CA SER A 74 -13.64 19.64 22.32
C SER A 74 -14.17 20.66 23.34
N ASN A 75 -13.39 20.95 24.39
CA ASN A 75 -13.78 21.79 25.52
C ASN A 75 -15.10 21.31 26.17
N ILE A 76 -15.21 20.00 26.38
CA ILE A 76 -16.36 19.32 26.98
C ILE A 76 -15.95 18.76 28.34
N ASP A 77 -16.77 19.03 29.34
CA ASP A 77 -16.59 18.58 30.72
C ASP A 77 -17.58 17.43 30.99
N ILE A 78 -17.12 16.20 30.73
CA ILE A 78 -17.84 14.95 31.02
C ILE A 78 -16.96 14.16 31.98
N ASP A 79 -17.58 13.58 33.01
CA ASP A 79 -16.91 12.66 33.93
C ASP A 79 -16.46 11.42 33.16
N LEU A 80 -15.17 11.07 33.24
CA LEU A 80 -14.60 9.92 32.55
C LEU A 80 -15.18 8.59 33.09
N ASP A 81 -15.76 8.60 34.29
CA ASP A 81 -16.44 7.45 34.89
C ASP A 81 -17.90 7.29 34.38
N ASP A 82 -18.45 8.26 33.64
CA ASP A 82 -19.80 8.20 33.05
C ASP A 82 -19.76 7.71 31.59
N GLU A 83 -19.61 6.39 31.41
CA GLU A 83 -19.59 5.72 30.10
C GLU A 83 -20.81 6.10 29.24
N SER A 84 -21.99 6.28 29.85
CA SER A 84 -23.20 6.64 29.11
C SER A 84 -23.14 8.06 28.54
N ALA A 85 -22.58 9.02 29.29
CA ALA A 85 -22.38 10.38 28.81
C ALA A 85 -21.32 10.43 27.70
N ILE A 86 -20.26 9.64 27.81
CA ILE A 86 -19.21 9.50 26.80
C ILE A 86 -19.77 8.93 25.50
N ASP A 87 -20.51 7.82 25.56
CA ASP A 87 -21.13 7.21 24.38
C ASP A 87 -22.10 8.17 23.70
N ASN A 88 -22.93 8.88 24.49
CA ASN A 88 -23.84 9.89 23.95
C ASN A 88 -23.09 11.07 23.29
N PHE A 89 -21.94 11.45 23.82
CA PHE A 89 -21.10 12.47 23.21
C PHE A 89 -20.52 11.96 21.88
N LEU A 90 -19.83 10.81 21.88
CA LEU A 90 -19.20 10.26 20.68
C LEU A 90 -20.23 10.02 19.56
N GLN A 91 -21.41 9.49 19.88
CA GLN A 91 -22.49 9.28 18.90
C GLN A 91 -23.06 10.57 18.30
N ARG A 92 -23.00 11.69 19.03
CA ARG A 92 -23.57 12.97 18.59
C ARG A 92 -22.51 13.95 18.09
N SER A 93 -21.25 13.69 18.39
CA SER A 93 -20.14 14.53 17.97
C SER A 93 -19.73 14.17 16.56
N ASP A 94 -19.53 15.18 15.72
CA ASP A 94 -18.78 15.04 14.46
C ASP A 94 -17.28 15.18 14.72
N TRP A 95 -16.79 14.80 15.91
CA TRP A 95 -15.36 14.88 16.21
C TRP A 95 -14.61 13.98 15.24
N THR A 96 -13.45 14.44 14.76
CA THR A 96 -12.57 13.70 13.86
C THR A 96 -11.13 14.12 14.13
N PRO A 97 -10.14 13.21 14.01
CA PRO A 97 -8.75 13.59 14.12
C PRO A 97 -8.37 14.53 12.96
N LYS A 98 -7.52 15.53 13.22
CA LYS A 98 -7.10 16.49 12.18
C LYS A 98 -6.29 15.83 11.06
N GLN A 99 -5.48 14.84 11.41
CA GLN A 99 -4.60 14.13 10.51
C GLN A 99 -4.51 12.66 10.90
N VAL A 100 -4.29 11.81 9.91
CA VAL A 100 -4.06 10.38 10.07
C VAL A 100 -2.78 9.96 9.35
N ASN A 101 -2.19 8.88 9.82
CA ASN A 101 -1.07 8.23 9.15
C ASN A 101 -1.63 7.20 8.16
N LEU A 102 -1.18 7.27 6.91
CA LEU A 102 -1.62 6.43 5.81
C LEU A 102 -0.42 5.66 5.27
N VAL A 103 -0.56 4.35 5.13
CA VAL A 103 0.35 3.51 4.33
C VAL A 103 -0.05 3.66 2.86
N VAL A 104 0.93 3.92 2.01
CA VAL A 104 0.75 4.07 0.56
C VAL A 104 1.68 3.17 -0.23
N ALA A 105 1.16 2.61 -1.32
CA ALA A 105 1.95 1.99 -2.39
C ALA A 105 2.23 3.03 -3.48
N LYS A 106 3.44 3.00 -4.03
CA LYS A 106 3.92 3.99 -5.02
C LYS A 106 4.54 3.28 -6.22
N ALA A 107 4.25 3.75 -7.42
CA ALA A 107 4.86 3.26 -8.66
C ALA A 107 5.18 4.42 -9.60
N ILE A 108 6.37 4.44 -10.18
CA ILE A 108 6.80 5.50 -11.12
C ILE A 108 7.36 4.89 -12.39
N TYR A 109 6.93 5.46 -13.52
CA TYR A 109 7.56 5.27 -14.81
C TYR A 109 7.43 6.53 -15.67
N LYS A 110 8.55 7.17 -16.02
CA LYS A 110 8.59 8.41 -16.80
C LYS A 110 7.64 9.47 -16.22
N ASN A 111 6.59 9.83 -16.95
CA ASN A 111 5.56 10.81 -16.57
C ASN A 111 4.37 10.18 -15.82
N HIS A 112 4.38 8.87 -15.57
CA HIS A 112 3.38 8.19 -14.77
C HIS A 112 3.88 8.05 -13.33
N THR A 113 3.17 8.69 -12.42
CA THR A 113 3.37 8.59 -10.96
C THR A 113 2.07 8.14 -10.34
N TRP A 114 2.00 6.89 -9.89
CA TRP A 114 0.80 6.27 -9.37
C TRP A 114 0.95 6.04 -7.87
N VAL A 115 -0.11 6.32 -7.12
CA VAL A 115 -0.18 6.07 -5.68
C VAL A 115 -1.46 5.34 -5.36
N ARG A 116 -1.43 4.41 -4.40
CA ARG A 116 -2.60 3.75 -3.84
C ARG A 116 -2.59 3.90 -2.32
N GLY A 117 -3.70 4.33 -1.74
CA GLY A 117 -3.91 4.26 -0.29
C GLY A 117 -4.19 2.82 0.12
N LEU A 118 -3.46 2.29 1.11
CA LEU A 118 -3.56 0.89 1.52
C LEU A 118 -4.26 0.73 2.86
N LEU A 119 -3.86 1.51 3.86
CA LEU A 119 -4.34 1.36 5.22
C LEU A 119 -4.10 2.64 6.03
N ILE A 120 -5.05 3.00 6.89
CA ILE A 120 -4.83 4.00 7.94
C ILE A 120 -4.38 3.25 9.20
N SER A 121 -3.14 3.46 9.64
CA SER A 121 -2.57 2.77 10.81
C SER A 121 -1.38 3.54 11.36
N THR A 122 -0.66 2.98 12.33
CA THR A 122 0.54 3.58 12.91
C THR A 122 1.78 2.74 12.60
N PRO A 123 2.97 3.37 12.48
CA PRO A 123 4.22 2.64 12.23
C PRO A 123 4.47 1.49 13.20
N ASP A 124 4.20 1.69 14.49
CA ASP A 124 4.47 0.70 15.53
C ASP A 124 3.67 -0.61 15.36
N VAL A 125 2.46 -0.52 14.79
CA VAL A 125 1.59 -1.69 14.53
C VAL A 125 2.03 -2.42 13.27
N GLU A 126 2.46 -1.68 12.25
CA GLU A 126 2.62 -2.19 10.88
C GLU A 126 4.05 -2.56 10.49
N GLU A 127 5.06 -2.05 11.19
CA GLU A 127 6.48 -2.29 10.86
C GLU A 127 6.82 -3.79 10.69
N PRO A 128 6.33 -4.73 11.53
CA PRO A 128 6.61 -6.15 11.35
C PRO A 128 6.08 -6.75 10.04
N TYR A 129 5.08 -6.12 9.44
CA TYR A 129 4.36 -6.59 8.26
C TYR A 129 4.64 -5.73 7.03
N PHE A 130 5.60 -4.80 7.10
CA PHE A 130 5.77 -3.78 6.06
C PHE A 130 6.10 -4.33 4.67
N HIS A 131 6.71 -5.52 4.61
CA HIS A 131 6.94 -6.25 3.36
C HIS A 131 5.65 -6.58 2.59
N ASN A 132 4.49 -6.69 3.25
CA ASN A 132 3.20 -6.86 2.58
C ASN A 132 2.80 -5.61 1.80
N TYR A 133 3.09 -4.42 2.34
CA TYR A 133 2.82 -3.16 1.64
C TYR A 133 3.76 -2.96 0.46
N GLU A 134 5.01 -3.43 0.58
CA GLU A 134 5.94 -3.50 -0.56
C GLU A 134 5.44 -4.43 -1.66
N MET A 135 4.77 -5.54 -1.31
CA MET A 135 4.10 -6.39 -2.29
C MET A 135 2.95 -5.65 -3.01
N GLU A 136 2.17 -4.84 -2.29
CA GLU A 136 1.14 -3.98 -2.91
C GLU A 136 1.75 -2.91 -3.84
N ALA A 137 2.91 -2.36 -3.49
CA ALA A 137 3.65 -1.44 -4.37
C ALA A 137 4.11 -2.12 -5.65
N ILE A 138 4.59 -3.38 -5.57
CA ILE A 138 4.94 -4.18 -6.74
C ILE A 138 3.70 -4.45 -7.60
N ARG A 139 2.55 -4.82 -7.00
CA ARG A 139 1.27 -5.01 -7.72
C ARG A 139 0.84 -3.74 -8.46
N LEU A 140 0.95 -2.58 -7.81
CA LEU A 140 0.70 -1.29 -8.45
C LEU A 140 1.62 -1.05 -9.65
N GLY A 141 2.91 -1.39 -9.53
CA GLY A 141 3.87 -1.34 -10.63
C GLY A 141 3.52 -2.28 -11.79
N ILE A 142 3.04 -3.49 -11.49
CA ILE A 142 2.55 -4.44 -12.51
C ILE A 142 1.34 -3.88 -13.25
N GLN A 143 0.39 -3.26 -12.54
CA GLN A 143 -0.76 -2.62 -13.17
C GLN A 143 -0.34 -1.45 -14.06
N LEU A 144 0.61 -0.63 -13.60
CA LEU A 144 1.19 0.43 -14.41
C LEU A 144 1.85 -0.13 -15.69
N ARG A 145 2.58 -1.24 -15.57
CA ARG A 145 3.20 -1.94 -16.72
C ARG A 145 2.17 -2.36 -17.75
N LYS A 146 1.05 -2.94 -17.32
CA LYS A 146 -0.07 -3.31 -18.20
C LYS A 146 -0.65 -2.09 -18.90
N TYR A 147 -0.87 -1.01 -18.15
CA TYR A 147 -1.43 0.23 -18.67
C TYR A 147 -0.58 0.88 -19.77
N ILE A 148 0.75 0.92 -19.57
CA ILE A 148 1.67 1.47 -20.59
C ILE A 148 1.97 0.49 -21.73
N PHE A 149 1.58 -0.77 -21.60
CA PHE A 149 1.79 -1.84 -22.58
C PHE A 149 3.27 -2.06 -22.95
N GLU A 150 4.15 -2.03 -21.95
CA GLU A 150 5.60 -2.27 -22.12
C GLU A 150 6.06 -3.49 -21.31
N ASP A 151 6.93 -4.33 -21.90
CA ASP A 151 7.52 -5.49 -21.23
C ASP A 151 8.84 -5.09 -20.53
N ILE A 152 8.71 -4.34 -19.43
CA ILE A 152 9.84 -3.77 -18.68
C ILE A 152 9.89 -4.25 -17.22
N PRO A 153 11.07 -4.18 -16.58
CA PRO A 153 11.22 -4.61 -15.19
C PRO A 153 10.41 -3.75 -14.21
N VAL A 154 9.82 -4.39 -13.20
CA VAL A 154 9.27 -3.74 -12.01
C VAL A 154 10.23 -3.98 -10.84
N ILE A 155 10.73 -2.90 -10.25
CA ILE A 155 11.82 -2.93 -9.29
C ILE A 155 11.37 -2.41 -7.93
N ASN A 156 11.72 -3.14 -6.88
CA ASN A 156 11.49 -2.78 -5.49
C ASN A 156 12.75 -3.06 -4.65
N ASP A 157 12.92 -2.41 -3.50
CA ASP A 157 14.09 -2.61 -2.64
C ASP A 157 13.87 -3.56 -1.46
N CYS A 158 12.64 -4.06 -1.27
CA CYS A 158 12.35 -5.12 -0.33
C CYS A 158 12.55 -6.51 -0.95
N LYS A 159 13.65 -7.19 -0.58
CA LYS A 159 13.95 -8.55 -1.05
C LYS A 159 12.82 -9.53 -0.75
N ASP A 160 12.20 -9.42 0.42
CA ASP A 160 11.15 -10.36 0.84
C ASP A 160 9.90 -10.20 0.00
N ALA A 161 9.48 -8.97 -0.30
CA ALA A 161 8.34 -8.71 -1.18
C ALA A 161 8.58 -9.27 -2.59
N VAL A 162 9.74 -8.97 -3.18
CA VAL A 162 10.13 -9.50 -4.49
C VAL A 162 10.15 -11.03 -4.48
N ARG A 163 10.70 -11.64 -3.43
CA ARG A 163 10.78 -13.10 -3.28
C ARG A 163 9.40 -13.77 -3.26
N HIS A 164 8.43 -13.19 -2.55
CA HIS A 164 7.06 -13.71 -2.50
C HIS A 164 6.35 -13.64 -3.85
N LEU A 165 6.73 -12.68 -4.70
CA LEU A 165 6.07 -12.42 -5.97
C LEU A 165 6.82 -12.97 -7.19
N HIS A 166 8.09 -13.36 -7.06
CA HIS A 166 8.98 -13.76 -8.16
C HIS A 166 8.45 -14.96 -8.99
N GLY A 167 7.64 -15.83 -8.37
CA GLY A 167 6.98 -16.94 -9.06
C GLY A 167 5.61 -16.60 -9.65
N ARG A 168 5.05 -15.43 -9.34
CA ARG A 168 3.70 -15.03 -9.77
C ARG A 168 3.76 -14.09 -10.95
N TYR A 169 4.68 -13.14 -10.92
CA TYR A 169 4.79 -12.11 -11.95
C TYR A 169 6.14 -12.18 -12.67
N ALA A 170 6.10 -12.05 -13.99
CA ALA A 170 7.31 -11.99 -14.80
C ALA A 170 8.02 -10.62 -14.65
N LEU A 171 9.35 -10.62 -14.81
CA LEU A 171 10.20 -9.44 -14.83
C LEU A 171 9.99 -8.49 -13.63
N ILE A 172 9.87 -9.05 -12.44
CA ILE A 172 9.98 -8.29 -11.18
C ILE A 172 11.35 -8.56 -10.55
N GLY A 173 11.92 -7.58 -9.85
CA GLY A 173 13.26 -7.74 -9.29
C GLY A 173 13.57 -6.81 -8.13
N TRP A 174 14.66 -7.16 -7.45
CA TRP A 174 15.22 -6.42 -6.35
C TRP A 174 16.36 -5.51 -6.83
N GLN A 175 16.38 -4.26 -6.36
CA GLN A 175 17.52 -3.36 -6.44
C GLN A 175 17.67 -2.58 -5.12
N PRO A 176 18.86 -2.06 -4.79
CA PRO A 176 19.05 -1.29 -3.56
C PRO A 176 18.23 0.02 -3.52
N ARG A 177 17.99 0.54 -2.30
CA ARG A 177 17.16 1.72 -2.03
C ARG A 177 17.48 2.95 -2.90
N ASN A 178 18.75 3.18 -3.21
CA ASN A 178 19.16 4.29 -4.07
C ASN A 178 18.57 4.21 -5.49
N CYS A 179 18.27 3.01 -6.00
CA CYS A 179 17.63 2.82 -7.30
C CYS A 179 16.12 3.12 -7.29
N VAL A 180 15.45 3.03 -6.13
CA VAL A 180 14.00 3.29 -6.00
C VAL A 180 13.69 4.63 -5.32
N THR A 181 14.70 5.48 -5.11
CA THR A 181 14.59 6.79 -4.44
C THR A 181 13.46 7.67 -5.00
N ALA A 182 13.19 7.59 -6.30
CA ALA A 182 12.11 8.35 -6.93
C ALA A 182 10.74 7.93 -6.38
N ALA A 183 10.46 6.62 -6.30
CA ALA A 183 9.23 6.10 -5.69
C ALA A 183 9.20 6.44 -4.20
N HIS A 184 10.32 6.31 -3.50
CA HIS A 184 10.39 6.62 -2.07
C HIS A 184 9.94 8.04 -1.72
N ASN A 185 10.46 9.01 -2.48
CA ASN A 185 10.19 10.42 -2.25
C ASN A 185 8.86 10.91 -2.84
N LEU A 186 8.13 10.07 -3.59
CA LEU A 186 6.88 10.46 -4.23
C LEU A 186 5.81 10.77 -3.19
N LYS A 187 5.20 11.94 -3.31
CA LYS A 187 4.05 12.36 -2.50
C LYS A 187 2.74 12.13 -3.24
N ILE A 188 1.64 11.91 -2.51
CA ILE A 188 0.29 11.77 -3.09
C ILE A 188 -0.03 12.97 -3.99
N SER A 189 0.34 14.18 -3.56
CA SER A 189 0.12 15.43 -4.33
C SER A 189 0.88 15.51 -5.66
N GLN A 190 1.87 14.64 -5.88
CA GLN A 190 2.65 14.54 -7.11
C GLN A 190 2.16 13.39 -8.02
N ALA A 191 1.16 12.63 -7.58
CA ALA A 191 0.64 11.49 -8.31
C ALA A 191 -0.21 11.95 -9.50
N THR A 192 0.08 11.40 -10.68
CA THR A 192 -0.78 11.48 -11.87
C THR A 192 -2.04 10.62 -11.76
N LYS A 193 -2.03 9.58 -10.92
CA LYS A 193 -3.19 8.75 -10.59
C LYS A 193 -3.14 8.35 -9.12
N VAL A 194 -4.26 8.51 -8.42
CA VAL A 194 -4.44 8.05 -7.04
C VAL A 194 -5.55 7.01 -7.03
N TYR A 195 -5.22 5.80 -6.61
CA TYR A 195 -6.17 4.71 -6.43
C TYR A 195 -6.77 4.78 -5.02
N ASN A 196 -8.10 4.85 -4.97
CA ASN A 196 -8.87 4.47 -3.80
C ASN A 196 -9.24 2.98 -3.89
N GLU A 197 -9.81 2.43 -2.82
CA GLU A 197 -10.22 1.03 -2.70
C GLU A 197 -11.09 0.58 -3.90
N LEU A 198 -12.18 1.32 -4.17
CA LEU A 198 -13.12 0.97 -5.24
C LEU A 198 -12.49 1.00 -6.64
N LEU A 199 -11.74 2.05 -6.98
CA LEU A 199 -11.06 2.15 -8.28
C LEU A 199 -10.01 1.06 -8.46
N TRP A 200 -9.38 0.63 -7.36
CA TRP A 200 -8.42 -0.46 -7.42
C TRP A 200 -9.14 -1.78 -7.71
N ASP A 201 -10.23 -2.08 -7.01
CA ASP A 201 -11.00 -3.31 -7.18
C ASP A 201 -11.64 -3.40 -8.58
N GLU A 202 -12.02 -2.27 -9.18
CA GLU A 202 -12.54 -2.22 -10.55
C GLU A 202 -11.44 -2.44 -11.62
N ASP A 203 -10.27 -1.80 -11.46
CA ASP A 203 -9.19 -1.86 -12.45
C ASP A 203 -8.34 -3.14 -12.34
N TRP A 204 -8.29 -3.75 -11.15
CA TRP A 204 -7.45 -4.90 -10.87
C TRP A 204 -8.16 -6.20 -11.23
N VAL A 205 -7.71 -6.81 -12.33
CA VAL A 205 -8.09 -8.17 -12.71
C VAL A 205 -7.02 -9.12 -12.18
N ASP A 206 -7.37 -9.93 -11.17
CA ASP A 206 -6.46 -10.93 -10.61
C ASP A 206 -5.96 -11.87 -11.72
N GLU A 207 -4.63 -11.98 -11.84
CA GLU A 207 -3.97 -12.88 -12.81
C GLU A 207 -4.13 -14.37 -12.47
N GLU A 208 -4.90 -14.74 -11.43
CA GLU A 208 -5.21 -16.15 -11.15
C GLU A 208 -6.00 -16.81 -12.29
N ASP A 209 -6.66 -16.04 -13.15
CA ASP A 209 -7.43 -16.53 -14.31
C ASP A 209 -6.61 -16.70 -15.61
N GLU A 210 -5.31 -16.34 -15.64
CA GLU A 210 -4.44 -16.49 -16.83
C GLU A 210 -3.37 -17.58 -16.69
N ILE A 211 -3.56 -18.55 -15.79
CA ILE A 211 -2.71 -19.74 -15.73
C ILE A 211 -3.10 -20.73 -16.85
N TYR A 212 -2.51 -20.54 -18.04
CA TYR A 212 -2.47 -21.55 -19.12
C TYR A 212 -1.35 -22.59 -18.93
#